data_AF-A0A8X7PQJ4-F1
#
_entry.id   AF-A0A8X7PQJ4-F1
#
_cell.length_a   1.000
_cell.length_b   1.000
_cell.length_c   1.000
_cell.angle_alpha   90.00
_cell.angle_beta   90.00
_cell.angle_gamma   90.00
#
_symmetry.space_group_name_H-M   'P 1'
#
loop_
_entity.id
_entity.type
_entity.pdbx_description
1 polymer ?
#
loop_
_entity_poly.entity_id
_entity_poly.type
_entity_poly.pdbx_seq_one_letter_code
_entity_poly.pdbx_strand_id
1 'polypeptide(L)'
;MRFTQLLWCLLLLLRFRFLAEAILDPVDFLALQAIRKSLDDLPGSNFFRSWDFTSDPCGFAGVYCDGDKVVSLNLGDPRAGSPGLSGRINPALGKLSALTELSIVPGRIMGALPATISQLKDLLRGLRTLILSYNQLTGTIPPAIGSLPELSNLILCHNHLTGSIPPFLSQTLTRIDLKRNSLTGSLSRVFPSLTGPVDRVLLRLNQLNYLDLSLNRLTGTIPGRIFAFPITSLQLQRNFFYGLIQPANQVTIPNVDLSYNRFSGQISPLLSTVENLYLNSNRFTGEVPAIFVERLLSASIQTLYLQHNFLTGIQISPAAEIPVSSSLCLQYNCMVLPLETPCPLNAGPQKTRPTTQCNEWQG
;
A
#
# COMPACT_ATOMS: atom_id res chain seq x y z
N MET A 1 -73.79 6.49 -14.49
CA MET A 1 -73.24 5.75 -13.32
C MET A 1 -72.09 4.77 -13.64
N ARG A 2 -71.50 4.72 -14.85
CA ARG A 2 -70.41 3.76 -15.17
C ARG A 2 -69.01 4.37 -15.40
N PHE A 3 -68.87 5.69 -15.51
CA PHE A 3 -67.58 6.32 -15.81
C PHE A 3 -66.78 6.72 -14.56
N THR A 4 -67.46 7.03 -13.45
CA THR A 4 -66.82 7.44 -12.19
C THR A 4 -66.20 6.28 -11.41
N GLN A 5 -66.72 5.05 -11.57
CA GLN A 5 -66.15 3.83 -10.95
C GLN A 5 -64.86 3.35 -11.64
N LEU A 6 -64.73 3.54 -12.95
CA LEU A 6 -63.53 3.19 -13.71
C LEU A 6 -62.36 4.13 -13.40
N LEU A 7 -62.62 5.43 -13.22
CA LEU A 7 -61.60 6.41 -12.84
C LEU A 7 -61.08 6.18 -11.42
N TRP A 8 -61.96 5.76 -10.50
CA TRP A 8 -61.57 5.36 -9.15
C TRP A 8 -60.74 4.06 -9.14
N CYS A 9 -61.07 3.06 -9.97
CA CYS A 9 -60.25 1.85 -10.12
C CYS A 9 -58.87 2.15 -10.73
N LEU A 10 -58.77 3.06 -11.71
CA LEU A 10 -57.49 3.45 -12.31
C LEU A 10 -56.62 4.26 -11.32
N LEU A 11 -57.23 5.12 -10.50
CA LEU A 11 -56.55 5.85 -9.43
C LEU A 11 -56.16 4.95 -8.25
N LEU A 12 -56.93 3.89 -7.96
CA LEU A 12 -56.53 2.84 -7.02
C LEU A 12 -55.37 1.99 -7.55
N LEU A 13 -55.35 1.66 -8.85
CA LEU A 13 -54.23 0.96 -9.49
C LEU A 13 -52.97 1.84 -9.58
N LEU A 14 -53.11 3.16 -9.70
CA LEU A 14 -51.99 4.12 -9.63
C LEU A 14 -51.51 4.41 -8.20
N ARG A 15 -52.36 4.21 -7.18
CA ARG A 15 -51.98 4.22 -5.75
C ARG A 15 -51.44 2.89 -5.26
N PHE A 16 -51.73 1.80 -5.98
CA PHE A 16 -51.04 0.51 -5.89
C PHE A 16 -49.87 0.45 -6.89
N ARG A 17 -49.08 1.51 -6.99
CA ARG A 17 -47.64 1.25 -7.06
C ARG A 17 -47.28 0.68 -5.71
N PHE A 18 -47.41 -0.64 -5.58
CA PHE A 18 -46.59 -1.37 -4.63
C PHE A 18 -45.19 -0.76 -4.77
N LEU A 19 -44.68 -0.17 -3.69
CA LEU A 19 -43.25 -0.30 -3.46
C LEU A 19 -43.04 -1.81 -3.42
N ALA A 20 -42.82 -2.41 -4.58
CA ALA A 20 -42.05 -3.63 -4.61
C ALA A 20 -40.70 -3.14 -4.11
N GLU A 21 -40.41 -3.40 -2.83
CA GLU A 21 -39.03 -3.41 -2.39
C GLU A 21 -38.29 -4.23 -3.45
N ALA A 22 -37.32 -3.59 -4.12
CA ALA A 22 -36.59 -4.25 -5.18
C ALA A 22 -35.93 -5.47 -4.53
N ILE A 23 -36.48 -6.66 -4.82
CA ILE A 23 -35.94 -7.91 -4.28
C ILE A 23 -34.50 -7.97 -4.78
N LEU A 24 -33.55 -8.08 -3.84
CA LEU A 24 -32.14 -8.19 -4.16
C LEU A 24 -31.93 -9.25 -5.24
N ASP A 25 -31.06 -8.96 -6.20
CA ASP A 25 -30.74 -9.86 -7.29
C ASP A 25 -30.39 -11.27 -6.74
N PRO A 26 -30.95 -12.35 -7.32
CA PRO A 26 -30.77 -13.70 -6.79
C PRO A 26 -29.30 -14.14 -6.70
N VAL A 27 -28.43 -13.66 -7.59
CA VAL A 27 -27.00 -13.98 -7.56
C VAL A 27 -26.33 -13.31 -6.36
N ASP A 28 -26.67 -12.05 -6.10
CA ASP A 28 -26.15 -11.29 -4.96
C ASP A 28 -26.66 -11.87 -3.64
N PHE A 29 -27.95 -12.23 -3.58
CA PHE A 29 -28.54 -12.91 -2.43
C PHE A 29 -27.79 -14.21 -2.08
N LEU A 30 -27.59 -15.09 -3.07
CA LEU A 30 -26.86 -16.36 -2.88
C LEU A 30 -25.39 -16.12 -2.53
N ALA A 31 -24.78 -15.06 -3.07
CA ALA A 31 -23.41 -14.69 -2.73
C ALA A 31 -23.29 -14.25 -1.27
N LEU A 32 -24.21 -13.41 -0.78
CA LEU A 32 -24.26 -13.01 0.62
C LEU A 32 -24.45 -14.20 1.56
N GLN A 33 -25.31 -15.17 1.22
CA GLN A 33 -25.45 -16.41 1.99
C GLN A 33 -24.14 -17.21 2.09
N ALA A 34 -23.44 -17.35 0.96
CA ALA A 34 -22.16 -18.06 0.93
C ALA A 34 -21.07 -17.32 1.71
N ILE A 35 -21.02 -15.98 1.63
CA ILE A 35 -20.11 -15.13 2.38
C ILE A 35 -20.38 -15.25 3.88
N ARG A 36 -21.65 -15.14 4.31
CA ARG A 36 -22.05 -15.30 5.70
C ARG A 36 -21.59 -16.63 6.27
N LYS A 37 -21.76 -17.72 5.51
CA LYS A 37 -21.38 -19.08 5.94
C LYS A 37 -19.87 -19.27 6.08
N SER A 38 -19.05 -18.42 5.45
CA SER A 38 -17.60 -18.52 5.48
C SER A 38 -16.92 -17.69 6.56
N LEU A 39 -17.70 -16.89 7.29
CA LEU A 39 -17.23 -15.91 8.25
C LEU A 39 -17.99 -16.04 9.57
N ASP A 40 -17.26 -15.88 10.66
CA ASP A 40 -17.77 -15.97 12.02
C ASP A 40 -17.37 -14.75 12.84
N ASP A 41 -18.27 -14.29 13.70
CA ASP A 41 -17.97 -13.29 14.70
C ASP A 41 -16.89 -13.81 15.66
N LEU A 42 -15.83 -13.01 15.90
CA LEU A 42 -14.91 -13.31 16.99
C LEU A 42 -15.59 -13.08 18.35
N PRO A 43 -15.12 -13.73 19.43
CA PRO A 43 -15.70 -13.53 20.76
C PRO A 43 -15.80 -12.04 21.13
N GLY A 44 -17.02 -11.60 21.46
CA GLY A 44 -17.36 -10.20 21.75
C GLY A 44 -17.88 -9.39 20.56
N SER A 45 -17.79 -9.93 19.34
CA SER A 45 -18.46 -9.37 18.15
C SER A 45 -19.89 -9.91 18.03
N ASN A 46 -20.77 -9.08 17.48
CA ASN A 46 -22.16 -9.44 17.15
C ASN A 46 -22.57 -8.87 15.78
N PHE A 47 -21.59 -8.68 14.89
CA PHE A 47 -21.78 -8.01 13.60
C PHE A 47 -22.83 -8.72 12.75
N PHE A 48 -22.78 -10.05 12.70
CA PHE A 48 -23.70 -10.84 11.89
C PHE A 48 -25.09 -11.02 12.50
N ARG A 49 -25.38 -10.39 13.65
CA ARG A 49 -26.70 -10.49 14.29
C ARG A 49 -27.83 -9.96 13.40
N SER A 50 -27.55 -8.97 12.55
CA SER A 50 -28.53 -8.39 11.62
C SER A 50 -28.71 -9.20 10.33
N TRP A 51 -27.84 -10.18 10.06
CA TRP A 51 -27.86 -10.96 8.83
C TRP A 51 -28.89 -12.09 8.93
N ASP A 52 -30.15 -11.70 8.96
CA ASP A 52 -31.31 -12.58 8.93
C ASP A 52 -31.90 -12.66 7.51
N PHE A 53 -31.59 -13.74 6.80
CA PHE A 53 -32.03 -13.98 5.42
C PHE A 53 -33.54 -14.23 5.25
N THR A 54 -34.35 -14.03 6.29
CA THR A 54 -35.81 -13.88 6.16
C THR A 54 -36.27 -12.44 5.85
N SER A 55 -35.34 -11.48 5.96
CA SER A 55 -35.53 -10.05 5.65
C SER A 55 -34.67 -9.60 4.47
N ASP A 56 -34.88 -8.37 4.00
CA ASP A 56 -34.10 -7.79 2.90
C ASP A 56 -32.60 -7.66 3.28
N PRO A 57 -31.68 -8.33 2.55
CA PRO A 57 -30.25 -8.25 2.84
C PRO A 57 -29.64 -6.87 2.66
N CYS A 58 -30.28 -5.94 1.96
CA CYS A 58 -29.83 -4.56 1.88
C CYS A 58 -29.95 -3.81 3.22
N GLY A 59 -30.69 -4.35 4.19
CA GLY A 59 -30.73 -3.87 5.57
C GLY A 59 -29.66 -4.48 6.49
N PHE A 60 -28.84 -5.41 6.00
CA PHE A 60 -27.82 -6.06 6.81
C PHE A 60 -26.68 -5.10 7.15
N ALA A 61 -26.11 -5.27 8.35
CA ALA A 61 -24.94 -4.51 8.74
C ALA A 61 -23.82 -4.70 7.71
N GLY A 62 -23.33 -3.57 7.17
CA GLY A 62 -22.24 -3.56 6.21
C GLY A 62 -22.60 -3.89 4.76
N VAL A 63 -23.88 -4.12 4.44
CA VAL A 63 -24.34 -4.31 3.05
C VAL A 63 -24.97 -3.02 2.56
N TYR A 64 -24.53 -2.54 1.39
CA TYR A 64 -25.13 -1.38 0.74
C TYR A 64 -25.51 -1.73 -0.69
N CYS A 65 -26.75 -1.43 -1.05
CA CYS A 65 -27.32 -1.72 -2.35
C CYS A 65 -27.61 -0.45 -3.16
N ASP A 66 -27.53 -0.56 -4.48
CA ASP A 66 -28.09 0.39 -5.44
C ASP A 66 -29.09 -0.38 -6.31
N GLY A 67 -30.38 -0.05 -6.19
CA GLY A 67 -31.45 -0.87 -6.72
C GLY A 67 -31.43 -2.28 -6.15
N ASP A 68 -31.30 -3.29 -7.01
CA ASP A 68 -31.29 -4.71 -6.69
C ASP A 68 -29.86 -5.30 -6.61
N LYS A 69 -28.81 -4.47 -6.58
CA LYS A 69 -27.42 -4.93 -6.58
C LYS A 69 -26.64 -4.45 -5.37
N VAL A 70 -25.76 -5.30 -4.84
CA VAL A 70 -24.80 -4.94 -3.79
C VAL A 70 -23.64 -4.15 -4.41
N VAL A 71 -23.49 -2.90 -3.97
CA VAL A 71 -22.45 -1.98 -4.47
C VAL A 71 -21.31 -1.76 -3.48
N SER A 72 -21.54 -1.98 -2.18
CA SER A 72 -20.49 -1.93 -1.16
C SER A 72 -20.73 -2.99 -0.09
N LEU A 73 -19.65 -3.64 0.33
CA LEU A 73 -19.65 -4.66 1.35
C LEU A 73 -18.53 -4.38 2.37
N ASN A 74 -18.92 -3.96 3.57
CA ASN A 74 -18.04 -3.56 4.66
C ASN A 74 -18.24 -4.51 5.85
N LEU A 75 -17.41 -5.54 5.94
CA LEU A 75 -17.60 -6.64 6.87
C LEU A 75 -16.89 -6.40 8.21
N GLY A 76 -17.67 -6.47 9.28
CA GLY A 76 -17.25 -6.28 10.67
C GLY A 76 -17.49 -4.86 11.19
N ASP A 77 -17.53 -4.73 12.52
CA ASP A 77 -17.78 -3.45 13.18
C ASP A 77 -16.53 -2.53 13.10
N PRO A 78 -16.65 -1.31 12.53
CA PRO A 78 -15.51 -0.42 12.31
C PRO A 78 -15.01 0.28 13.57
N ARG A 79 -15.70 0.15 14.71
CA ARG A 79 -15.29 0.80 15.96
C ARG A 79 -13.92 0.32 16.42
N ALA A 80 -13.09 1.25 16.90
CA ALA A 80 -11.81 0.92 17.49
C ALA A 80 -11.98 -0.06 18.66
N GLY A 81 -11.22 -1.15 18.65
CA GLY A 81 -11.30 -2.21 19.65
C GLY A 81 -12.36 -3.29 19.37
N SER A 82 -13.10 -3.20 18.25
CA SER A 82 -13.93 -4.30 17.75
C SER A 82 -13.09 -5.58 17.61
N PRO A 83 -13.55 -6.74 18.12
CA PRO A 83 -12.84 -8.01 17.98
C PRO A 83 -12.65 -8.44 16.52
N GLY A 84 -13.52 -7.95 15.63
CA GLY A 84 -13.51 -8.28 14.21
C GLY A 84 -14.12 -9.64 13.89
N LEU A 85 -13.77 -10.17 12.72
CA LEU A 85 -14.30 -11.42 12.18
C LEU A 85 -13.19 -12.47 12.04
N SER A 86 -13.59 -13.73 11.93
CA SER A 86 -12.73 -14.86 11.59
C SER A 86 -13.31 -15.66 10.42
N GLY A 87 -12.53 -16.56 9.85
CA GLY A 87 -12.96 -17.40 8.73
C GLY A 87 -12.14 -17.16 7.47
N ARG A 88 -12.75 -17.29 6.30
CA ARG A 88 -12.06 -17.17 5.00
C ARG A 88 -12.89 -16.39 4.00
N ILE A 89 -12.22 -15.70 3.08
CA ILE A 89 -12.85 -14.98 1.99
C ILE A 89 -13.49 -15.98 1.02
N ASN A 90 -14.82 -15.94 0.87
CA ASN A 90 -15.55 -16.84 -0.02
C ASN A 90 -15.37 -16.44 -1.50
N PRO A 91 -15.10 -17.39 -2.41
CA PRO A 91 -15.10 -17.17 -3.86
C PRO A 91 -16.35 -16.48 -4.42
N ALA A 92 -17.51 -16.62 -3.76
CA ALA A 92 -18.77 -16.01 -4.15
C ALA A 92 -18.74 -14.48 -4.17
N LEU A 93 -17.77 -13.83 -3.52
CA LEU A 93 -17.57 -12.38 -3.63
C LEU A 93 -17.41 -11.90 -5.07
N GLY A 94 -16.79 -12.68 -5.93
CA GLY A 94 -16.64 -12.32 -7.34
C GLY A 94 -17.94 -12.35 -8.14
N LYS A 95 -19.05 -12.82 -7.54
CA LYS A 95 -20.38 -12.80 -8.17
C LYS A 95 -21.13 -11.49 -7.97
N LEU A 96 -20.71 -10.65 -7.01
CA LEU A 96 -21.29 -9.32 -6.75
C LEU A 96 -20.82 -8.35 -7.84
N SER A 97 -21.47 -8.37 -9.00
CA SER A 97 -20.97 -7.71 -10.22
C SER A 97 -20.99 -6.18 -10.16
N ALA A 98 -21.77 -5.60 -9.25
CA ALA A 98 -21.84 -4.15 -9.06
C ALA A 98 -20.91 -3.66 -7.94
N LEU A 99 -20.14 -4.55 -7.31
CA LEU A 99 -19.34 -4.22 -6.14
C LEU A 99 -18.23 -3.21 -6.48
N THR A 100 -18.31 -2.05 -5.84
CA THR A 100 -17.35 -0.94 -5.97
C THR A 100 -16.39 -0.87 -4.77
N GLU A 101 -16.82 -1.35 -3.61
CA GLU A 101 -16.04 -1.36 -2.39
C GLU A 101 -16.18 -2.69 -1.65
N LEU A 102 -15.04 -3.24 -1.27
CA LEU A 102 -14.95 -4.37 -0.35
C LEU A 102 -13.97 -4.01 0.76
N SER A 103 -14.48 -3.94 2.00
CA SER A 103 -13.64 -3.83 3.18
C SER A 103 -13.96 -4.93 4.19
N ILE A 104 -12.92 -5.44 4.85
CA ILE A 104 -13.07 -6.28 6.03
C ILE A 104 -12.22 -5.67 7.13
N VAL A 105 -12.82 -5.42 8.29
CA VAL A 105 -12.12 -4.84 9.44
C VAL A 105 -11.00 -5.76 9.95
N PRO A 106 -10.01 -5.24 10.70
CA PRO A 106 -8.97 -6.06 11.31
C PRO A 106 -9.55 -7.24 12.10
N GLY A 107 -8.93 -8.41 11.97
CA GLY A 107 -9.46 -9.64 12.56
C GLY A 107 -8.57 -10.85 12.32
N ARG A 108 -9.20 -12.02 12.18
CA ARG A 108 -8.56 -13.32 11.92
C ARG A 108 -9.05 -13.94 10.63
N ILE A 109 -9.17 -13.15 9.56
CA ILE A 109 -9.46 -13.68 8.23
C ILE A 109 -8.22 -14.40 7.71
N MET A 110 -8.38 -15.68 7.37
CA MET A 110 -7.32 -16.59 6.97
C MET A 110 -7.48 -17.06 5.52
N GLY A 111 -6.50 -17.82 5.05
CA GLY A 111 -6.52 -18.43 3.72
C GLY A 111 -6.05 -17.48 2.62
N ALA A 112 -6.15 -17.91 1.37
CA ALA A 112 -5.73 -17.12 0.23
C ALA A 112 -6.86 -16.21 -0.27
N LEU A 113 -6.48 -15.11 -0.92
CA LEU A 113 -7.40 -14.37 -1.78
C LEU A 113 -7.93 -15.32 -2.87
N PRO A 114 -9.25 -15.49 -3.04
CA PRO A 114 -9.79 -16.44 -3.99
C PRO A 114 -9.26 -16.19 -5.40
N ALA A 115 -8.71 -17.23 -6.03
CA ALA A 115 -8.30 -17.17 -7.43
C ALA A 115 -9.48 -16.88 -8.37
N THR A 116 -10.73 -17.08 -7.92
CA THR A 116 -11.94 -16.68 -8.64
C THR A 116 -12.09 -15.17 -8.79
N ILE A 117 -11.48 -14.34 -7.93
CA ILE A 117 -11.30 -12.91 -8.23
C ILE A 117 -10.55 -12.75 -9.56
N SER A 118 -9.72 -13.73 -9.95
CA SER A 118 -9.06 -13.78 -11.26
C SER A 118 -9.86 -14.36 -12.41
N GLN A 119 -10.80 -15.25 -12.16
CA GLN A 119 -11.69 -15.77 -13.20
C GLN A 119 -12.87 -14.84 -13.47
N LEU A 120 -13.19 -13.95 -12.53
CA LEU A 120 -14.33 -13.04 -12.56
C LEU A 120 -13.90 -11.58 -12.71
N LYS A 121 -12.71 -11.33 -13.27
CA LYS A 121 -12.23 -9.98 -13.63
C LYS A 121 -13.29 -9.19 -14.41
N ASP A 122 -14.07 -9.88 -15.24
CA ASP A 122 -15.14 -9.27 -16.03
C ASP A 122 -16.38 -8.88 -15.22
N LEU A 123 -16.59 -9.48 -14.04
CA LEU A 123 -17.69 -9.15 -13.14
C LEU A 123 -17.30 -8.10 -12.10
N LEU A 124 -16.06 -8.08 -11.61
CA LEU A 124 -15.58 -7.08 -10.64
C LEU A 124 -14.99 -5.82 -11.29
N ARG A 125 -15.37 -5.49 -12.53
CA ARG A 125 -14.82 -4.35 -13.28
C ARG A 125 -15.00 -3.01 -12.55
N GLY A 126 -16.05 -2.89 -11.73
CA GLY A 126 -16.37 -1.69 -10.96
C GLY A 126 -15.62 -1.55 -9.62
N LEU A 127 -14.82 -2.53 -9.20
CA LEU A 127 -14.18 -2.50 -7.88
C LEU A 127 -13.11 -1.38 -7.82
N ARG A 128 -13.35 -0.40 -6.94
CA ARG A 128 -12.50 0.77 -6.72
C ARG A 128 -11.66 0.65 -5.46
N THR A 129 -12.20 0.02 -4.42
CA THR A 129 -11.56 -0.05 -3.10
C THR A 129 -11.56 -1.49 -2.59
N LEU A 130 -10.38 -1.99 -2.25
CA LEU A 130 -10.18 -3.28 -1.61
C LEU A 130 -9.31 -3.12 -0.35
N ILE A 131 -9.92 -3.30 0.82
CA ILE A 131 -9.27 -3.12 2.13
C ILE A 131 -9.40 -4.41 2.93
N LEU A 132 -8.28 -5.11 3.11
CA LEU A 132 -8.22 -6.38 3.85
C LEU A 132 -7.02 -6.41 4.81
N SER A 133 -6.60 -5.24 5.30
CA SER A 133 -5.42 -5.09 6.14
C SER A 133 -5.61 -5.69 7.54
N TYR A 134 -4.49 -5.94 8.24
CA TYR A 134 -4.47 -6.45 9.61
C TYR A 134 -5.28 -7.75 9.78
N ASN A 135 -4.99 -8.71 8.92
CA ASN A 135 -5.59 -10.03 8.93
C ASN A 135 -4.50 -11.11 8.80
N GLN A 136 -4.88 -12.36 8.53
CA GLN A 136 -3.97 -13.50 8.42
C GLN A 136 -4.00 -14.09 7.01
N LEU A 137 -4.23 -13.27 5.99
CA LEU A 137 -4.29 -13.70 4.60
C LEU A 137 -2.94 -14.26 4.16
N THR A 138 -2.98 -15.37 3.42
CA THR A 138 -1.82 -16.13 2.92
C THR A 138 -1.89 -16.27 1.40
N GLY A 139 -0.96 -16.99 0.78
CA GLY A 139 -0.94 -17.17 -0.67
C GLY A 139 -0.52 -15.90 -1.42
N THR A 140 -0.79 -15.83 -2.72
CA THR A 140 -0.36 -14.73 -3.58
C THR A 140 -1.45 -13.67 -3.77
N ILE A 141 -1.06 -12.43 -4.11
CA ILE A 141 -2.00 -11.45 -4.66
C ILE A 141 -2.40 -11.92 -6.07
N PRO A 142 -3.67 -12.27 -6.34
CA PRO A 142 -4.06 -12.79 -7.64
C PRO A 142 -3.81 -11.76 -8.76
N PRO A 143 -3.19 -12.13 -9.90
CA PRO A 143 -2.81 -11.18 -10.95
C PRO A 143 -3.96 -10.33 -11.49
N ALA A 144 -5.19 -10.85 -11.45
CA ALA A 144 -6.32 -10.10 -11.93
C ALA A 144 -6.66 -8.85 -11.13
N ILE A 145 -6.32 -8.81 -9.82
CA ILE A 145 -6.45 -7.58 -9.01
C ILE A 145 -5.64 -6.46 -9.64
N GLY A 146 -4.42 -6.77 -10.10
CA GLY A 146 -3.58 -5.83 -10.82
C GLY A 146 -4.18 -5.33 -12.13
N SER A 147 -5.15 -6.06 -12.68
CA SER A 147 -5.77 -5.77 -13.98
C SER A 147 -7.18 -5.18 -13.91
N LEU A 148 -7.69 -4.92 -12.70
CA LEU A 148 -8.99 -4.26 -12.50
C LEU A 148 -8.92 -2.81 -13.00
N PRO A 149 -9.83 -2.37 -13.87
CA PRO A 149 -9.69 -1.08 -14.56
C PRO A 149 -9.97 0.13 -13.67
N GLU A 150 -10.86 -0.01 -12.69
CA GLU A 150 -11.32 1.08 -11.82
C GLU A 150 -10.63 1.09 -10.44
N LEU A 151 -9.73 0.14 -10.17
CA LEU A 151 -9.12 -0.01 -8.85
C LEU A 151 -8.30 1.22 -8.47
N SER A 152 -8.71 1.90 -7.41
CA SER A 152 -8.08 3.11 -6.90
C SER A 152 -7.31 2.88 -5.61
N ASN A 153 -7.85 2.06 -4.70
CA ASN A 153 -7.26 1.80 -3.39
C ASN A 153 -7.06 0.29 -3.17
N LEU A 154 -5.81 -0.12 -2.98
CA LEU A 154 -5.45 -1.48 -2.59
C LEU A 154 -4.69 -1.47 -1.27
N ILE A 155 -5.34 -1.91 -0.20
CA ILE A 155 -4.78 -1.91 1.16
C ILE A 155 -4.81 -3.34 1.70
N LEU A 156 -3.66 -4.03 1.63
CA LEU A 156 -3.48 -5.42 2.06
C LEU A 156 -2.37 -5.56 3.11
N CYS A 157 -1.98 -4.46 3.75
CA CYS A 157 -0.88 -4.43 4.71
C CYS A 157 -1.16 -5.27 5.96
N HIS A 158 -0.10 -5.70 6.64
CA HIS A 158 -0.17 -6.54 7.84
C HIS A 158 -0.94 -7.85 7.60
N ASN A 159 -0.44 -8.64 6.64
CA ASN A 159 -0.90 -9.99 6.32
C ASN A 159 0.33 -10.91 6.14
N HIS A 160 0.12 -12.14 5.66
CA HIS A 160 1.16 -13.11 5.33
C HIS A 160 1.18 -13.43 3.83
N LEU A 161 0.89 -12.46 2.97
CA LEU A 161 0.88 -12.63 1.52
C LEU A 161 2.30 -12.90 1.00
N THR A 162 2.40 -13.72 -0.04
CA THR A 162 3.64 -14.24 -0.63
C THR A 162 3.63 -14.08 -2.15
N GLY A 163 4.70 -14.53 -2.82
CA GLY A 163 4.82 -14.41 -4.28
C GLY A 163 5.11 -12.99 -4.74
N SER A 164 5.06 -12.74 -6.05
CA SER A 164 5.34 -11.43 -6.62
C SER A 164 4.15 -10.50 -6.60
N ILE A 165 4.40 -9.20 -6.45
CA ILE A 165 3.38 -8.16 -6.70
C ILE A 165 3.00 -8.21 -8.19
N PRO A 166 1.70 -8.30 -8.54
CA PRO A 166 1.28 -8.29 -9.93
C PRO A 166 1.46 -6.91 -10.57
N PRO A 167 1.60 -6.84 -11.91
CA PRO A 167 1.61 -5.56 -12.60
C PRO A 167 0.26 -4.86 -12.45
N PHE A 168 0.28 -3.59 -12.06
CA PHE A 168 -0.92 -2.76 -11.97
C PHE A 168 -1.17 -2.06 -13.31
N LEU A 169 -2.35 -2.30 -13.88
CA LEU A 169 -2.80 -1.75 -15.16
C LEU A 169 -3.85 -0.63 -14.99
N SER A 170 -4.44 -0.51 -13.80
CA SER A 170 -5.40 0.55 -13.46
C SER A 170 -4.76 1.93 -13.59
N GLN A 171 -5.46 2.85 -14.27
CA GLN A 171 -5.05 4.25 -14.36
C GLN A 171 -5.57 5.11 -13.19
N THR A 172 -6.51 4.58 -12.41
CA THR A 172 -7.15 5.26 -11.27
C THR A 172 -6.47 4.97 -9.94
N LEU A 173 -5.39 4.17 -9.95
CA LEU A 173 -4.70 3.72 -8.75
C LEU A 173 -4.01 4.89 -8.04
N THR A 174 -4.52 5.22 -6.86
CA THR A 174 -4.04 6.32 -6.02
C THR A 174 -3.25 5.81 -4.83
N ARG A 175 -3.61 4.64 -4.30
CA ARG A 175 -3.05 4.11 -3.05
C ARG A 175 -2.73 2.61 -3.15
N ILE A 176 -1.48 2.28 -2.85
CA ILE A 176 -1.00 0.91 -2.67
C ILE A 176 -0.34 0.80 -1.29
N ASP A 177 -0.92 -0.01 -0.42
CA ASP A 177 -0.34 -0.35 0.88
C ASP A 177 -0.22 -1.86 1.02
N LEU A 178 0.99 -2.37 0.83
CA LEU A 178 1.35 -3.79 0.91
C LEU A 178 2.36 -4.04 2.04
N LYS A 179 2.54 -3.07 2.94
CA LYS A 179 3.46 -3.12 4.06
C LYS A 179 3.30 -4.40 4.88
N ARG A 180 4.41 -4.94 5.36
CA ARG A 180 4.42 -6.07 6.31
C ARG A 180 3.66 -7.28 5.77
N ASN A 181 4.25 -7.86 4.73
CA ASN A 181 3.87 -9.15 4.15
C ASN A 181 5.16 -9.96 3.91
N SER A 182 5.08 -11.05 3.14
CA SER A 182 6.23 -11.82 2.67
C SER A 182 6.36 -11.78 1.14
N LEU A 183 6.01 -10.64 0.52
CA LEU A 183 6.04 -10.45 -0.93
C LEU A 183 7.47 -10.46 -1.45
N THR A 184 7.67 -11.01 -2.65
CA THR A 184 8.95 -11.26 -3.31
C THR A 184 8.95 -10.69 -4.73
N GLY A 185 10.02 -10.91 -5.49
CA GLY A 185 10.14 -10.41 -6.86
C GLY A 185 10.66 -8.98 -6.94
N SER A 186 10.64 -8.40 -8.14
CA SER A 186 11.25 -7.10 -8.46
C SER A 186 10.22 -6.09 -8.94
N LEU A 187 10.44 -4.82 -8.56
CA LEU A 187 9.59 -3.70 -8.96
C LEU A 187 9.66 -3.38 -10.45
N SER A 188 10.69 -3.82 -11.18
CA SER A 188 10.77 -3.61 -12.64
C SER A 188 9.63 -4.28 -13.41
N ARG A 189 9.03 -5.34 -12.86
CA ARG A 189 7.85 -6.00 -13.44
C ARG A 189 6.54 -5.30 -13.07
N VAL A 190 6.52 -4.64 -11.92
CA VAL A 190 5.35 -3.91 -11.40
C VAL A 190 5.20 -2.57 -12.11
N PHE A 191 6.32 -1.87 -12.30
CA PHE A 191 6.42 -0.58 -12.97
C PHE A 191 7.37 -0.72 -14.17
N PRO A 192 6.94 -1.36 -15.28
CA PRO A 192 7.80 -1.59 -16.43
C PRO A 192 8.31 -0.28 -17.03
N SER A 193 9.60 -0.29 -17.41
CA SER A 193 10.24 0.81 -18.12
C SER A 193 9.62 0.93 -19.51
N LEU A 194 8.94 2.04 -19.78
CA LEU A 194 8.51 2.43 -21.11
C LEU A 194 9.63 3.32 -21.66
N THR A 195 10.59 2.71 -22.35
CA THR A 195 11.69 3.42 -23.03
C THR A 195 11.66 3.06 -24.51
N GLY A 196 10.52 3.30 -25.13
CA GLY A 196 10.30 3.05 -26.56
C GLY A 196 9.37 4.11 -27.17
N PRO A 197 9.36 4.31 -28.50
CA PRO A 197 8.63 5.40 -29.18
C PRO A 197 7.09 5.40 -29.02
N VAL A 198 6.54 4.50 -28.19
CA VAL A 198 5.14 4.42 -27.73
C VAL A 198 4.95 5.20 -26.41
N ASP A 199 5.85 6.11 -26.07
CA ASP A 199 5.77 6.98 -24.88
C ASP A 199 4.55 7.93 -24.87
N ARG A 200 3.71 7.94 -25.92
CA ARG A 200 2.51 8.79 -26.00
C ARG A 200 1.23 8.18 -25.44
N VAL A 201 1.20 6.91 -25.05
CA VAL A 201 -0.09 6.29 -24.65
C VAL A 201 -0.20 5.99 -23.15
N LEU A 202 0.89 5.84 -22.38
CA LEU A 202 0.78 5.17 -21.06
C LEU A 202 1.53 5.86 -19.91
N LEU A 203 1.11 7.07 -19.57
CA LEU A 203 1.28 7.65 -18.23
C LEU A 203 0.29 6.95 -17.25
N ARG A 204 0.52 5.67 -16.97
CA ARG A 204 -0.50 4.79 -16.35
C ARG A 204 -0.71 4.95 -14.84
N LEU A 205 0.09 5.74 -14.10
CA LEU A 205 -0.02 5.86 -12.63
C LEU A 205 0.22 7.29 -12.11
N ASN A 206 -0.16 8.31 -12.87
CA ASN A 206 0.04 9.71 -12.47
C ASN A 206 -0.77 10.13 -11.24
N GLN A 207 -1.72 9.31 -10.81
CA GLN A 207 -2.57 9.59 -9.65
C GLN A 207 -2.06 8.96 -8.34
N LEU A 208 -0.99 8.15 -8.39
CA LEU A 208 -0.47 7.49 -7.21
C LEU A 208 0.04 8.56 -6.22
N ASN A 209 -0.58 8.61 -5.04
CA ASN A 209 -0.26 9.55 -3.96
C ASN A 209 0.27 8.85 -2.69
N TYR A 210 0.08 7.53 -2.59
CA TYR A 210 0.55 6.72 -1.47
C TYR A 210 1.10 5.37 -1.93
N LEU A 211 2.35 5.07 -1.55
CA LEU A 211 3.01 3.80 -1.82
C LEU A 211 3.82 3.34 -0.61
N ASP A 212 3.40 2.23 0.01
CA ASP A 212 4.15 1.56 1.07
C ASP A 212 4.34 0.07 0.73
N LEU A 213 5.60 -0.30 0.47
CA LEU A 213 6.02 -1.68 0.19
C LEU A 213 7.02 -2.17 1.24
N SER A 214 7.16 -1.45 2.36
CA SER A 214 8.12 -1.76 3.42
C SER A 214 7.85 -3.11 4.08
N LEU A 215 8.85 -3.66 4.77
CA LEU A 215 8.72 -4.91 5.54
C LEU A 215 8.24 -6.09 4.66
N ASN A 216 8.93 -6.31 3.54
CA ASN A 216 8.68 -7.42 2.63
C ASN A 216 10.01 -8.14 2.30
N ARG A 217 10.01 -8.98 1.26
CA ARG A 217 11.17 -9.72 0.76
C ARG A 217 11.45 -9.33 -0.70
N LEU A 218 11.15 -8.09 -1.09
CA LEU A 218 11.31 -7.60 -2.45
C LEU A 218 12.80 -7.47 -2.79
N THR A 219 13.13 -7.71 -4.05
CA THR A 219 14.51 -7.82 -4.56
C THR A 219 14.69 -6.99 -5.84
N GLY A 220 15.91 -6.93 -6.37
CA GLY A 220 16.22 -6.20 -7.60
C GLY A 220 16.52 -4.73 -7.35
N THR A 221 16.68 -3.98 -8.43
CA THR A 221 16.88 -2.53 -8.40
C THR A 221 15.54 -1.79 -8.29
N ILE A 222 15.58 -0.55 -7.82
CA ILE A 222 14.43 0.36 -7.85
C ILE A 222 14.43 1.08 -9.20
N PRO A 223 13.36 0.98 -10.02
CA PRO A 223 13.20 1.81 -11.21
C PRO A 223 13.20 3.30 -10.86
N GLY A 224 14.02 4.10 -11.55
CA GLY A 224 14.18 5.54 -11.27
C GLY A 224 12.87 6.36 -11.31
N ARG A 225 11.86 5.89 -12.04
CA ARG A 225 10.53 6.52 -12.14
C ARG A 225 9.76 6.52 -10.82
N ILE A 226 10.03 5.59 -9.91
CA ILE A 226 9.35 5.54 -8.60
C ILE A 226 9.59 6.84 -7.81
N PHE A 227 10.76 7.45 -7.98
CA PHE A 227 11.12 8.71 -7.35
C PHE A 227 10.43 9.94 -7.98
N ALA A 228 9.77 9.77 -9.13
CA ALA A 228 9.05 10.83 -9.83
C ALA A 228 7.54 10.82 -9.55
N PHE A 229 7.05 9.89 -8.73
CA PHE A 229 5.63 9.88 -8.36
C PHE A 229 5.28 11.06 -7.45
N PRO A 230 4.09 11.66 -7.60
CA PRO A 230 3.63 12.78 -6.79
C PRO A 230 3.12 12.30 -5.41
N ILE A 231 3.97 11.57 -4.68
CA ILE A 231 3.68 11.02 -3.35
C ILE A 231 4.36 11.85 -2.26
N THR A 232 3.77 11.84 -1.06
CA THR A 232 4.35 12.53 0.12
C THR A 232 5.38 11.68 0.84
N SER A 233 5.33 10.35 0.67
CA SER A 233 6.23 9.42 1.32
C SER A 233 6.46 8.17 0.48
N LEU A 234 7.73 7.81 0.28
CA LEU A 234 8.17 6.58 -0.37
C LEU A 234 8.77 5.65 0.69
N GLN A 235 8.06 4.57 1.02
CA GLN A 235 8.46 3.60 2.03
C GLN A 235 8.84 2.25 1.40
N LEU A 236 10.14 1.98 1.28
CA LEU A 236 10.70 0.74 0.71
C LEU A 236 11.64 0.01 1.69
N GLN A 237 11.70 0.47 2.93
CA GLN A 237 12.60 -0.04 3.95
C GLN A 237 12.33 -1.50 4.34
N ARG A 238 13.37 -2.16 4.86
CA ARG A 238 13.30 -3.56 5.33
C ARG A 238 12.84 -4.52 4.22
N ASN A 239 13.56 -4.47 3.11
CA ASN A 239 13.44 -5.37 1.96
C ASN A 239 14.84 -5.93 1.62
N PHE A 240 14.98 -6.55 0.44
CA PHE A 240 16.25 -7.04 -0.09
C PHE A 240 16.62 -6.36 -1.41
N PHE A 241 16.19 -5.10 -1.62
CA PHE A 241 16.57 -4.33 -2.80
C PHE A 241 18.08 -4.11 -2.83
N TYR A 242 18.66 -4.06 -4.03
CA TYR A 242 20.10 -3.93 -4.22
C TYR A 242 20.44 -3.07 -5.44
N GLY A 243 21.73 -2.81 -5.64
CA GLY A 243 22.24 -2.01 -6.75
C GLY A 243 22.25 -0.51 -6.43
N LEU A 244 22.44 0.29 -7.48
CA LEU A 244 22.52 1.74 -7.39
C LEU A 244 21.13 2.37 -7.27
N ILE A 245 21.03 3.49 -6.57
CA ILE A 245 19.83 4.35 -6.60
C ILE A 245 20.00 5.36 -7.75
N GLN A 246 19.15 5.24 -8.78
CA GLN A 246 19.21 6.08 -9.98
C GLN A 246 17.87 6.77 -10.25
N PRO A 247 17.50 7.83 -9.50
CA PRO A 247 16.38 8.69 -9.86
C PRO A 247 16.60 9.29 -11.25
N ALA A 248 15.55 9.43 -12.04
CA ALA A 248 15.66 10.01 -13.38
C ALA A 248 15.90 11.53 -13.33
N ASN A 249 15.34 12.19 -12.31
CA ASN A 249 15.42 13.62 -12.07
C ASN A 249 15.58 13.89 -10.56
N GLN A 250 15.72 15.16 -10.19
CA GLN A 250 15.70 15.58 -8.80
C GLN A 250 14.43 15.09 -8.08
N VAL A 251 14.58 14.50 -6.91
CA VAL A 251 13.48 13.85 -6.18
C VAL A 251 12.64 14.89 -5.44
N THR A 252 11.34 14.96 -5.76
CA THR A 252 10.42 15.91 -5.13
C THR A 252 9.68 15.35 -3.91
N ILE A 253 9.86 14.04 -3.64
CA ILE A 253 9.20 13.35 -2.53
C ILE A 253 9.88 13.78 -1.21
N PRO A 254 9.16 14.38 -0.25
CA PRO A 254 9.78 14.92 0.94
C PRO A 254 10.25 13.84 1.92
N ASN A 255 9.59 12.68 1.96
CA ASN A 255 9.96 11.59 2.87
C ASN A 255 10.35 10.34 2.07
N VAL A 256 11.60 9.89 2.19
CA VAL A 256 12.10 8.71 1.46
C VAL A 256 12.83 7.81 2.44
N ASP A 257 12.26 6.63 2.69
CA ASP A 257 12.86 5.60 3.53
C ASP A 257 13.26 4.37 2.71
N LEU A 258 14.58 4.22 2.53
CA LEU A 258 15.24 3.11 1.84
C LEU A 258 16.09 2.27 2.80
N SER A 259 15.94 2.49 4.10
CA SER A 259 16.77 1.86 5.12
C SER A 259 16.61 0.33 5.16
N TYR A 260 17.59 -0.36 5.71
CA TYR A 260 17.55 -1.84 5.85
C TYR A 260 17.31 -2.56 4.51
N ASN A 261 18.15 -2.26 3.53
CA ASN A 261 18.18 -2.93 2.24
C ASN A 261 19.63 -3.37 1.94
N ARG A 262 19.95 -3.64 0.67
CA ARG A 262 21.28 -4.01 0.19
C ARG A 262 21.76 -3.06 -0.91
N PHE A 263 21.28 -1.80 -0.91
CA PHE A 263 21.74 -0.80 -1.88
C PHE A 263 23.23 -0.55 -1.75
N SER A 264 23.89 -0.32 -2.87
CA SER A 264 25.35 -0.18 -2.94
C SER A 264 25.76 0.97 -3.84
N GLY A 265 27.06 1.26 -3.89
CA GLY A 265 27.63 2.36 -4.67
C GLY A 265 27.49 3.70 -3.97
N GLN A 266 27.69 4.77 -4.73
CA GLN A 266 27.64 6.14 -4.21
C GLN A 266 26.20 6.64 -4.01
N ILE A 267 26.01 7.55 -3.05
CA ILE A 267 24.73 8.21 -2.83
C ILE A 267 24.45 9.19 -3.98
N SER A 268 23.29 9.09 -4.62
CA SER A 268 22.90 9.99 -5.70
C SER A 268 22.63 11.41 -5.17
N PRO A 269 23.27 12.46 -5.72
CA PRO A 269 22.97 13.86 -5.39
C PRO A 269 21.53 14.28 -5.68
N LEU A 270 20.81 13.55 -6.55
CA LEU A 270 19.42 13.83 -6.90
C LEU A 270 18.44 13.64 -5.73
N LEU A 271 18.90 13.03 -4.62
CA LEU A 271 18.13 12.88 -3.39
C LEU A 271 18.28 14.08 -2.43
N SER A 272 19.07 15.10 -2.78
CA SER A 272 19.40 16.24 -1.90
C SER A 272 18.24 17.17 -1.55
N THR A 273 17.11 17.03 -2.22
CA THR A 273 15.87 17.78 -1.96
C THR A 273 14.89 17.05 -1.05
N VAL A 274 15.17 15.80 -0.69
CA VAL A 274 14.35 15.03 0.26
C VAL A 274 14.53 15.61 1.66
N GLU A 275 13.43 15.94 2.34
CA GLU A 275 13.45 16.51 3.70
C GLU A 275 13.82 15.46 4.76
N ASN A 276 13.27 14.25 4.66
CA ASN A 276 13.53 13.14 5.56
C ASN A 276 14.04 11.93 4.77
N LEU A 277 15.36 11.77 4.76
CA LEU A 277 16.07 10.76 3.98
C LEU A 277 16.71 9.70 4.89
N TYR A 278 16.24 8.47 4.77
CA TYR A 278 16.77 7.31 5.50
C TYR A 278 17.46 6.34 4.54
N LEU A 279 18.79 6.32 4.58
CA LEU A 279 19.64 5.41 3.80
C LEU A 279 20.43 4.44 4.69
N ASN A 280 20.18 4.46 6.00
CA ASN A 280 20.91 3.66 6.97
C ASN A 280 20.74 2.15 6.74
N SER A 281 21.71 1.38 7.24
CA SER A 281 21.69 -0.10 7.16
C SER A 281 21.61 -0.58 5.71
N ASN A 282 22.54 -0.10 4.89
CA ASN A 282 22.74 -0.47 3.48
C ASN A 282 24.23 -0.77 3.23
N ARG A 283 24.67 -0.72 1.97
CA ARG A 283 26.04 -0.94 1.53
C ARG A 283 26.58 0.24 0.72
N PHE A 284 26.14 1.47 1.00
CA PHE A 284 26.64 2.66 0.31
C PHE A 284 28.13 2.87 0.59
N THR A 285 28.86 3.33 -0.42
CA THR A 285 30.32 3.53 -0.42
C THR A 285 30.67 4.92 -0.93
N GLY A 286 31.93 5.33 -0.75
CA GLY A 286 32.43 6.63 -1.19
C GLY A 286 32.03 7.77 -0.25
N GLU A 287 32.26 8.99 -0.70
CA GLU A 287 31.94 10.20 0.06
C GLU A 287 30.46 10.60 -0.08
N VAL A 288 29.91 11.19 0.97
CA VAL A 288 28.60 11.85 0.94
C VAL A 288 28.73 13.12 0.08
N PRO A 289 27.90 13.30 -0.96
CA PRO A 289 27.99 14.48 -1.83
C PRO A 289 27.85 15.80 -1.05
N ALA A 290 28.69 16.79 -1.37
CA ALA A 290 28.76 18.08 -0.66
C ALA A 290 27.41 18.83 -0.59
N ILE A 291 26.55 18.67 -1.60
CA ILE A 291 25.21 19.26 -1.61
C ILE A 291 24.37 18.82 -0.40
N PHE A 292 24.54 17.60 0.14
CA PHE A 292 23.82 17.19 1.34
C PHE A 292 24.26 18.00 2.56
N VAL A 293 25.53 18.38 2.66
CA VAL A 293 26.05 19.22 3.74
C VAL A 293 25.44 20.62 3.64
N GLU A 294 25.43 21.22 2.44
CA GLU A 294 24.79 22.52 2.22
C GLU A 294 23.31 22.51 2.62
N ARG A 295 22.57 21.49 2.18
CA ARG A 295 21.13 21.35 2.45
C ARG A 295 20.81 21.03 3.91
N LEU A 296 21.70 20.32 4.60
CA LEU A 296 21.60 20.06 6.03
C LEU A 296 21.84 21.34 6.83
N LEU A 297 22.92 22.08 6.54
CA LEU A 297 23.26 23.31 7.26
C LEU A 297 22.26 24.45 6.98
N SER A 298 21.58 24.44 5.83
CA SER A 298 20.48 25.36 5.52
C SER A 298 19.12 24.94 6.11
N ALA A 299 19.08 23.93 6.99
CA ALA A 299 17.87 23.36 7.58
C ALA A 299 16.82 22.88 6.56
N SER A 300 17.24 22.61 5.32
CA SER A 300 16.37 22.11 4.26
C SER A 300 16.18 20.59 4.31
N ILE A 301 17.15 19.87 4.87
CA ILE A 301 17.01 18.45 5.23
C ILE A 301 16.80 18.37 6.73
N GLN A 302 15.64 17.84 7.14
CA GLN A 302 15.29 17.63 8.55
C GLN A 302 15.90 16.35 9.11
N THR A 303 15.95 15.28 8.30
CA THR A 303 16.54 14.00 8.72
C THR A 303 17.45 13.43 7.64
N LEU A 304 18.70 13.16 7.99
CA LEU A 304 19.68 12.48 7.14
C LEU A 304 20.33 11.32 7.90
N TYR A 305 19.76 10.12 7.74
CA TYR A 305 20.25 8.91 8.42
C TYR A 305 21.07 8.05 7.46
N LEU A 306 22.37 7.98 7.75
CA LEU A 306 23.41 7.35 6.93
C LEU A 306 24.16 6.24 7.67
N GLN A 307 23.82 5.98 8.94
CA GLN A 307 24.50 5.01 9.78
C GLN A 307 24.45 3.59 9.21
N HIS A 308 25.41 2.76 9.61
CA HIS A 308 25.54 1.38 9.13
C HIS A 308 25.66 1.27 7.60
N ASN A 309 26.60 2.01 7.03
CA ASN A 309 27.03 1.88 5.63
C ASN A 309 28.56 1.66 5.57
N PHE A 310 29.17 1.90 4.42
CA PHE A 310 30.62 1.84 4.16
C PHE A 310 31.10 3.17 3.57
N LEU A 311 30.47 4.29 3.97
CA LEU A 311 30.85 5.62 3.52
C LEU A 311 32.22 5.98 4.07
N THR A 312 33.00 6.70 3.25
CA THR A 312 34.41 7.03 3.55
C THR A 312 34.62 8.45 4.03
N GLY A 313 33.62 9.32 3.89
CA GLY A 313 33.72 10.71 4.34
C GLY A 313 32.47 11.53 4.06
N ILE A 314 32.44 12.71 4.66
CA ILE A 314 31.47 13.78 4.42
C ILE A 314 32.19 15.11 4.66
N GLN A 315 32.07 16.05 3.71
CA GLN A 315 32.79 17.33 3.73
C GLN A 315 32.10 18.36 4.63
N ILE A 316 32.10 18.10 5.93
CA ILE A 316 31.53 18.99 6.95
C ILE A 316 32.63 19.43 7.92
N SER A 317 32.65 20.73 8.26
CA SER A 317 33.61 21.26 9.23
C SER A 317 33.35 20.67 10.62
N PRO A 318 34.39 20.29 11.39
CA PRO A 318 34.23 19.86 12.78
C PRO A 318 33.62 20.92 13.70
N ALA A 319 33.71 22.20 13.31
CA ALA A 319 33.10 23.33 14.00
C ALA A 319 31.69 23.67 13.48
N ALA A 320 31.15 22.91 12.52
CA ALA A 320 29.82 23.16 11.99
C ALA A 320 28.74 22.83 13.04
N GLU A 321 27.78 23.74 13.19
CA GLU A 321 26.61 23.54 14.02
C GLU A 321 25.44 23.06 13.16
N ILE A 322 24.94 21.86 13.42
CA ILE A 322 23.74 21.35 12.75
C ILE A 322 22.52 22.07 13.34
N PRO A 323 21.63 22.66 12.51
CA PRO A 323 20.41 23.29 13.00
C PRO A 323 19.58 22.34 13.86
N VAL A 324 18.94 22.84 14.91
CA VAL A 324 18.11 22.03 15.84
C VAL A 324 16.92 21.34 15.15
N SER A 325 16.47 21.86 14.01
CA SER A 325 15.43 21.26 13.17
C SER A 325 15.95 20.15 12.26
N SER A 326 17.26 19.88 12.29
CA SER A 326 17.96 18.92 11.43
C SER A 326 18.65 17.84 12.26
N SER A 327 18.62 16.60 11.77
CA SER A 327 19.21 15.45 12.42
C SER A 327 20.10 14.70 11.45
N LEU A 328 21.35 14.49 11.82
CA LEU A 328 22.34 13.72 11.07
C LEU A 328 22.78 12.52 11.90
N CYS A 329 22.82 11.35 11.28
CA CYS A 329 23.40 10.17 11.91
C CYS A 329 24.37 9.45 10.98
N LEU A 330 25.64 9.40 11.37
CA LEU A 330 26.75 8.89 10.56
C LEU A 330 27.43 7.65 11.13
N GLN A 331 27.00 7.19 12.31
CA GLN A 331 27.67 6.11 13.03
C GLN A 331 27.87 4.83 12.19
N TYR A 332 28.92 4.08 12.53
CA TYR A 332 29.20 2.78 11.93
C TYR A 332 29.40 2.83 10.40
N ASN A 333 30.20 3.81 9.96
CA ASN A 333 30.73 3.96 8.60
C ASN A 333 32.25 3.81 8.57
N CYS A 334 32.83 3.68 7.38
CA CYS A 334 34.27 3.56 7.14
C CYS A 334 34.98 4.91 7.14
N MET A 335 34.79 5.69 8.21
CA MET A 335 35.35 7.03 8.33
C MET A 335 35.48 7.42 9.79
N VAL A 336 36.38 8.35 10.08
CA VAL A 336 36.36 9.08 11.36
C VAL A 336 35.17 10.04 11.32
N LEU A 337 34.38 10.07 12.39
CA LEU A 337 33.25 11.00 12.47
C LEU A 337 33.77 12.44 12.57
N PRO A 338 33.38 13.35 11.65
CA PRO A 338 33.87 14.72 11.65
C PRO A 338 33.28 15.57 12.78
N LEU A 339 32.11 15.19 13.32
CA LEU A 339 31.49 15.78 14.50
C LEU A 339 30.66 14.71 15.24
N GLU A 340 30.42 14.94 16.53
CA GLU A 340 29.53 14.08 17.32
C GLU A 340 28.07 14.52 17.13
N THR A 341 27.27 13.66 16.50
CA THR A 341 25.84 13.91 16.28
C THR A 341 25.00 12.86 16.99
N PRO A 342 23.89 13.23 17.64
CA PRO A 342 23.00 12.26 18.28
C PRO A 342 22.39 11.33 17.22
N CYS A 343 22.55 10.03 17.44
CA CYS A 343 21.96 8.98 16.61
C CYS A 343 20.80 8.29 17.33
N PRO A 344 19.83 7.72 16.59
CA PRO A 344 18.80 6.89 17.21
C PRO A 344 19.39 5.66 17.90
N LEU A 345 18.71 5.13 18.91
CA LEU A 345 19.17 3.98 19.71
C LEU A 345 19.55 2.75 18.87
N ASN A 346 18.89 2.55 17.73
CA ASN A 346 19.16 1.42 16.83
C ASN A 346 20.47 1.55 16.04
N ALA A 347 21.18 2.69 16.11
CA ALA A 347 22.49 2.88 15.49
C ALA A 347 23.62 2.16 16.26
N GLY A 348 23.35 1.70 17.48
CA GLY A 348 24.34 1.06 18.35
C GLY A 348 25.39 2.03 18.90
N PRO A 349 26.34 1.53 19.72
CA PRO A 349 27.32 2.38 20.40
C PRO A 349 28.58 2.67 19.56
N GLN A 350 28.79 1.97 18.45
CA GLN A 350 30.03 2.05 17.68
C GLN A 350 30.03 3.27 16.77
N LYS A 351 30.94 4.21 17.04
CA LYS A 351 31.12 5.45 16.26
C LYS A 351 31.58 5.17 14.83
N THR A 352 32.61 4.33 14.68
CA THR A 352 33.21 3.98 13.39
C THR A 352 33.10 2.48 13.13
N ARG A 353 33.10 2.10 11.85
CA ARG A 353 33.18 0.70 11.44
C ARG A 353 34.63 0.21 11.60
N PRO A 354 34.86 -1.03 12.07
CA PRO A 354 36.21 -1.59 12.14
C PRO A 354 36.91 -1.56 10.77
N THR A 355 38.18 -1.14 10.73
CA THR A 355 38.99 -1.05 9.50
C THR A 355 39.07 -2.38 8.74
N THR A 356 39.06 -3.51 9.45
CA THR A 356 39.03 -4.86 8.85
C THR A 356 37.78 -5.15 8.02
N GLN A 357 36.71 -4.34 8.17
CA GLN A 357 35.48 -4.42 7.37
C GLN A 357 35.41 -3.35 6.28
N CYS A 358 36.44 -2.50 6.16
CA CYS A 358 36.50 -1.42 5.19
C CYS A 358 37.52 -1.80 4.11
N ASN A 359 37.09 -1.80 2.84
CA ASN A 359 37.95 -2.22 1.73
C ASN A 359 39.10 -1.23 1.50
N GLU A 360 38.77 0.06 1.37
CA GLU A 360 39.69 1.11 0.92
C GLU A 360 40.11 2.08 2.04
N TRP A 361 39.42 2.06 3.19
CA TRP A 361 39.70 2.96 4.30
C TRP A 361 40.59 2.29 5.35
N GLN A 362 41.80 2.83 5.54
CA GLN A 362 42.80 2.28 6.47
C GLN A 362 42.90 3.01 7.82
N GLY A 363 42.08 4.04 8.06
CA GLY A 363 42.10 4.85 9.29
C GLY A 363 42.24 6.33 9.01
#